data_AF-K2BMZ5-F1
#
_entry.id   AF-K2BMZ5-F1
#
_cell.length_a   1.000
_cell.length_b   1.000
_cell.length_c   1.000
_cell.angle_alpha   90.00
_cell.angle_beta   90.00
_cell.angle_gamma   90.00
#
_symmetry.space_group_name_H-M   'P 1'
#
loop_
_entity.id
_entity.type
_entity.pdbx_description
1 polymer ?
#
loop_
_entity_poly.entity_id
_entity_poly.type
_entity_poly.pdbx_seq_one_letter_code
_entity_poly.pdbx_strand_id
1 'polypeptide(L)'
;MTPDTRFNVLIADDEPRFCEILEDLLASEDINLYSVHTPENAIKAVLNYDIHLALLDKRFPTDHEGVQTLRRFKELKPETE
;
A
#
# COMPACT_ATOMS: atom_id res chain seq x y z
N MET A 1 -22.27 -12.80 7.77
CA MET A 1 -20.98 -12.43 7.18
C MET A 1 -20.04 -12.21 8.34
N THR A 2 -19.01 -13.04 8.49
CA THR A 2 -17.92 -12.77 9.43
C THR A 2 -17.17 -11.54 8.93
N PRO A 3 -16.71 -10.63 9.82
CA PRO A 3 -15.81 -9.56 9.41
C PRO A 3 -14.59 -10.18 8.73
N ASP A 4 -14.14 -9.62 7.61
CA ASP A 4 -12.86 -10.00 7.03
C ASP A 4 -11.77 -9.48 7.98
N THR A 5 -11.20 -10.38 8.78
CA THR A 5 -10.18 -10.05 9.79
C THR A 5 -8.76 -10.02 9.21
N ARG A 6 -8.64 -10.18 7.88
CA ARG A 6 -7.34 -10.26 7.23
C ARG A 6 -6.64 -8.90 7.25
N PHE A 7 -5.33 -8.95 7.47
CA PHE A 7 -4.49 -7.79 7.54
C PHE A 7 -4.15 -7.29 6.12
N ASN A 8 -4.75 -6.19 5.70
CA ASN A 8 -4.50 -5.53 4.43
C ASN A 8 -3.16 -4.75 4.43
N VAL A 9 -2.26 -5.12 3.53
CA VAL A 9 -0.96 -4.45 3.29
C VAL A 9 -0.92 -3.92 1.86
N LEU A 10 -0.57 -2.64 1.71
CA LEU A 10 -0.30 -2.00 0.43
C LEU A 10 1.21 -2.04 0.15
N ILE A 11 1.60 -2.47 -1.05
CA ILE A 11 2.97 -2.39 -1.55
C ILE A 11 2.95 -1.41 -2.71
N ALA A 12 3.65 -0.28 -2.58
CA ALA A 12 3.73 0.74 -3.63
C ALA A 12 5.18 0.96 -4.06
N ASP A 13 5.51 0.44 -5.24
CA ASP A 13 6.83 0.48 -5.84
C ASP A 13 6.67 0.47 -7.37
N ASP A 14 7.42 1.32 -8.07
CA ASP A 14 7.39 1.43 -9.53
C ASP A 14 8.19 0.32 -10.24
N GLU A 15 8.93 -0.52 -9.49
CA GLU A 15 9.58 -1.73 -9.97
C GLU A 15 8.71 -2.98 -9.72
N PRO A 16 7.98 -3.51 -10.72
CA PRO A 16 7.03 -4.60 -10.50
C PRO A 16 7.67 -5.88 -9.95
N ARG A 17 8.92 -6.14 -10.32
CA ARG A 17 9.69 -7.30 -9.83
C ARG A 17 9.90 -7.24 -8.32
N PHE A 18 10.05 -6.05 -7.76
CA PHE A 18 10.21 -5.90 -6.31
C PHE A 18 8.88 -6.14 -5.60
N CYS A 19 7.77 -5.66 -6.16
CA CYS A 19 6.43 -6.02 -5.67
C CYS A 19 6.21 -7.52 -5.68
N GLU A 20 6.51 -8.23 -6.76
CA GLU A 20 6.37 -9.69 -6.86
C GLU A 20 7.16 -10.41 -5.76
N ILE A 21 8.41 -10.01 -5.51
CA ILE A 21 9.24 -10.59 -4.43
C ILE A 21 8.62 -10.34 -3.05
N LEU A 22 8.11 -9.14 -2.79
CA LEU A 22 7.46 -8.82 -1.53
C LEU A 22 6.13 -9.56 -1.37
N GLU A 23 5.39 -9.75 -2.46
CA GLU A 23 4.17 -10.56 -2.46
C GLU A 23 4.46 -12.00 -2.05
N ASP A 24 5.43 -12.63 -2.69
CA ASP A 24 5.85 -13.99 -2.37
C ASP A 24 6.35 -14.11 -0.92
N LEU A 25 7.04 -13.10 -0.40
CA LEU A 25 7.59 -13.09 0.96
C LEU A 25 6.50 -12.92 2.03
N LEU A 26 5.48 -12.10 1.75
CA LEU A 26 4.43 -11.73 2.70
C LEU A 26 3.15 -12.56 2.53
N ALA A 27 3.07 -13.41 1.51
CA ALA A 27 1.93 -14.26 1.23
C ALA A 27 1.57 -15.12 2.45
N SER A 28 0.37 -14.91 2.97
CA SER A 28 -0.19 -15.62 4.12
C SER A 28 -1.71 -15.64 4.02
N GLU A 29 -2.36 -16.67 4.58
CA GLU A 29 -3.84 -16.80 4.57
C GLU A 29 -4.53 -15.64 5.32
N ASP A 30 -3.83 -15.04 6.28
CA ASP A 30 -4.34 -13.95 7.11
C ASP A 30 -4.01 -12.55 6.55
N ILE A 31 -3.36 -12.44 5.39
CA ILE A 31 -2.90 -11.18 4.81
C ILE A 31 -3.51 -10.96 3.43
N ASN A 32 -3.99 -9.75 3.18
CA ASN A 32 -4.33 -9.29 1.83
C ASN A 32 -3.23 -8.37 1.34
N LEU A 33 -2.65 -8.69 0.19
CA LEU A 33 -1.63 -7.86 -0.44
C LEU A 33 -2.22 -7.08 -1.61
N TYR A 34 -1.92 -5.79 -1.66
CA TYR A 34 -2.33 -4.89 -2.73
C TYR A 34 -1.07 -4.25 -3.31
N SER A 35 -0.60 -4.72 -4.46
CA SER A 35 0.54 -4.10 -5.15
C SER A 35 0.07 -3.05 -6.14
N VAL A 36 0.75 -1.90 -6.14
CA VAL A 36 0.49 -0.79 -7.05
C VAL A 36 1.82 -0.18 -7.52
N HIS A 37 1.83 0.28 -8.77
CA HIS A 37 3.04 0.82 -9.40
C HIS A 37 2.95 2.30 -9.73
N THR A 38 1.86 2.96 -9.31
CA THR A 38 1.70 4.41 -9.50
C THR A 38 1.07 5.05 -8.26
N PRO A 39 1.38 6.34 -7.98
CA PRO A 39 0.82 7.05 -6.83
C PRO A 39 -0.71 7.12 -6.83
N GLU A 40 -1.32 7.29 -8.00
CA GLU A 40 -2.78 7.39 -8.12
C GLU A 40 -3.45 6.07 -7.72
N ASN A 41 -2.82 4.94 -8.06
CA ASN A 41 -3.32 3.63 -7.67
C ASN A 41 -3.10 3.37 -6.18
N ALA A 42 -2.01 3.86 -5.59
CA ALA A 42 -1.80 3.84 -4.13
C ALA A 42 -2.89 4.63 -3.39
N ILE A 43 -3.21 5.84 -3.88
CA ILE A 43 -4.29 6.66 -3.31
C ILE A 43 -5.63 5.94 -3.43
N LYS A 44 -5.95 5.37 -4.60
CA LYS A 44 -7.18 4.59 -4.78
C LYS A 44 -7.23 3.37 -3.86
N ALA A 45 -6.09 2.71 -3.63
CA ALA A 45 -6.04 1.54 -2.75
C ALA A 45 -6.41 1.92 -1.31
N VAL A 46 -5.81 2.98 -0.75
CA VAL A 46 -6.13 3.43 0.62
C VAL A 46 -7.56 3.97 0.77
N LEU A 47 -8.11 4.56 -0.30
CA LEU A 47 -9.50 5.04 -0.28
C LEU A 47 -10.53 3.90 -0.38
N ASN A 48 -10.21 2.82 -1.09
CA ASN A 48 -11.15 1.72 -1.35
C ASN A 48 -10.98 0.55 -0.38
N TYR A 49 -9.81 0.40 0.23
CA TYR A 49 -9.47 -0.71 1.13
C TYR A 49 -9.05 -0.19 2.50
N ASP A 50 -9.30 -0.97 3.54
CA ASP A 50 -8.87 -0.64 4.89
C ASP A 50 -7.40 -1.05 5.10
N ILE A 51 -6.48 -0.28 4.51
CA ILE A 51 -5.04 -0.55 4.55
C ILE A 51 -4.51 -0.30 5.96
N HIS A 52 -3.94 -1.36 6.57
CA HIS A 52 -3.36 -1.30 7.91
C HIS A 52 -1.87 -0.96 7.90
N LEU A 53 -1.17 -1.32 6.82
CA LEU A 53 0.26 -1.07 6.61
C LEU A 53 0.52 -0.71 5.15
N ALA A 54 1.29 0.34 4.89
CA ALA A 54 1.73 0.70 3.54
C ALA A 54 3.26 0.66 3.42
N LEU A 55 3.78 -0.24 2.58
CA LEU A 55 5.19 -0.32 2.19
C LEU A 55 5.41 0.56 0.97
N LEU A 56 6.00 1.73 1.17
CA LEU A 56 6.28 2.71 0.13
C LEU A 56 7.78 2.77 -0.14
N ASP A 57 8.18 2.65 -1.40
CA ASP A 57 9.57 2.95 -1.76
C ASP A 57 9.86 4.45 -1.57
N LYS A 58 11.09 4.77 -1.15
CA LYS A 58 11.50 6.15 -0.89
C LYS A 58 11.60 6.98 -2.17
N ARG A 59 11.77 6.33 -3.32
CA ARG A 59 11.79 6.98 -4.63
C ARG A 59 10.42 6.90 -5.30
N PHE A 60 9.40 6.37 -4.62
CA PHE A 60 8.03 6.31 -5.09
C PHE A 60 7.23 7.55 -4.64
N PRO A 61 6.74 8.39 -5.57
CA PRO A 61 7.07 8.49 -6.98
C PRO A 61 8.38 9.22 -7.26
N THR A 62 8.97 8.88 -8.40
CA THR A 62 10.15 9.52 -8.98
C THR A 62 9.90 11.00 -9.30
N ASP A 63 8.63 11.37 -9.49
CA ASP A 63 8.18 12.71 -9.85
C ASP A 63 7.47 13.36 -8.64
N HIS A 64 8.27 13.88 -7.71
CA HIS A 64 7.96 14.96 -6.76
C HIS A 64 6.77 14.86 -5.77
N GLU A 65 6.01 13.77 -5.66
CA GLU A 65 4.83 13.70 -4.76
C GLU A 65 4.85 12.65 -3.64
N GLY A 66 5.95 11.96 -3.35
CA GLY A 66 5.95 10.82 -2.40
C GLY A 66 5.63 11.22 -0.95
N VAL A 67 6.16 12.38 -0.55
CA VAL A 67 5.85 12.99 0.75
C VAL A 67 4.43 13.56 0.79
N GLN A 68 3.87 13.99 -0.35
CA GLN A 68 2.48 14.45 -0.41
C GLN A 68 1.51 13.27 -0.32
N THR A 69 1.81 12.14 -0.97
CA THR A 69 1.02 10.91 -0.87
C THR A 69 0.99 10.40 0.58
N LEU A 70 2.14 10.34 1.26
CA LEU A 70 2.24 10.02 2.69
C LEU A 70 1.47 10.99 3.59
N ARG A 71 1.58 12.31 3.34
CA ARG A 71 0.81 13.31 4.08
C ARG A 71 -0.69 13.16 3.86
N ARG A 72 -1.11 12.92 2.61
CA ARG A 72 -2.50 12.66 2.25
C ARG A 72 -3.01 11.39 2.92
N PHE A 73 -2.19 10.34 3.02
CA PHE A 73 -2.54 9.13 3.74
C PHE A 73 -2.75 9.39 5.23
N LYS A 74 -1.81 10.04 5.92
CA LYS A 74 -1.98 10.37 7.34
C LYS A 74 -3.11 11.39 7.59
N GLU A 75 -3.45 12.24 6.63
CA GLU A 75 -4.64 13.12 6.69
C GLU A 75 -5.96 12.34 6.54
N LEU A 76 -6.00 11.32 5.68
CA LEU A 76 -7.20 10.54 5.40
C LEU A 76 -7.42 9.40 6.42
N LYS A 77 -6.34 8.77 6.89
CA LYS A 77 -6.31 7.66 7.84
C LYS A 77 -5.09 7.77 8.76
N PRO A 78 -5.16 8.58 9.83
CA PRO A 78 -4.03 8.78 10.73
C PRO A 78 -3.56 7.50 11.44
N GLU A 79 -4.44 6.52 11.59
CA GLU A 79 -4.19 5.20 12.19
C GLU A 79 -3.41 4.21 11.31
N THR A 80 -3.28 4.46 10.00
CA THR A 80 -2.45 3.62 9.12
C THR A 80 -0.98 3.92 9.39
N GLU A 81 -0.16 2.90 9.67
CA GLU A 81 1.29 3.03 9.85
C GLU A 81 2.10 2.83 8.56
#